data_AF-A0A1Y1X920-F1
#
_entry.id   AF-A0A1Y1X920-F1
#
_cell.length_a   1.000
_cell.length_b   1.000
_cell.length_c   1.000
_cell.angle_alpha   90.00
_cell.angle_beta   90.00
_cell.angle_gamma   90.00
#
_symmetry.space_group_name_H-M   'P 1'
#
loop_
_entity.id
_entity.type
_entity.pdbx_description
1 polymer ?
#
loop_
_entity_poly.entity_id
_entity_poly.type
_entity_poly.pdbx_seq_one_letter_code
_entity_poly.pdbx_strand_id
1 'polypeptide(L)'
;MTVSEVEFIAFGSDNAWYIKWGDGRQSWNNLPHSLHNKLNGRQKSLPEVVFLSLSPNDDWFVRFADGSTGWSVCSDEMDLLLQDKAHRGVMKVIFGQDKSYLIMFQNKETAWNGIPYLLHKKIMERQEEKDVYLEEVALSGDGSWYAKFTDGRYGWYGLPSTLDHELERRDDGAKKLWLSPANDWSYFVLWEDGTSNWHHEDSFTESLDIEDDNESLVSDTASTVYLNGEPIELTEDKILYLDPKDILYSQESIDNCFRDGRSIRRTMRLLRNGEIAIEDFPPIKVCIDKSTGNYYTTANKRLWVYREAGLEEIPVYLIDPPRGFFYRRSGNGYNIKIKGN
;
A
#
# COMPACT_ATOMS: atom_id res chain seq x y z
N MET A 1 -18.82 -22.05 -9.81
CA MET A 1 -18.71 -20.82 -10.63
C MET A 1 -17.25 -20.42 -10.60
N THR A 2 -16.65 -20.07 -11.73
CA THR A 2 -15.24 -19.65 -11.78
C THR A 2 -15.09 -18.31 -11.08
N VAL A 3 -14.19 -18.22 -10.09
CA VAL A 3 -13.79 -16.95 -9.47
C VAL A 3 -13.34 -16.01 -10.58
N SER A 4 -13.85 -14.78 -10.60
CA SER A 4 -13.51 -13.82 -11.64
C SER A 4 -12.16 -13.20 -11.31
N GLU A 5 -11.22 -13.23 -12.25
CA GLU A 5 -9.90 -12.61 -12.07
C GLU A 5 -10.06 -11.09 -11.87
N VAL A 6 -9.29 -10.52 -10.94
CA VAL A 6 -9.22 -9.05 -10.76
C VAL A 6 -8.70 -8.41 -12.05
N GLU A 7 -9.51 -7.51 -12.62
CA GLU A 7 -9.14 -6.78 -13.84
C GLU A 7 -8.23 -5.61 -13.52
N PHE A 8 -8.61 -4.76 -12.57
CA PHE A 8 -7.73 -3.73 -12.02
C PHE A 8 -8.15 -3.24 -10.64
N ILE A 9 -7.18 -2.65 -9.95
CA ILE A 9 -7.33 -2.02 -8.64
C ILE A 9 -6.85 -0.57 -8.69
N ALA A 10 -7.41 0.27 -7.83
CA ALA A 10 -6.84 1.56 -7.49
C ALA A 10 -6.82 1.72 -5.96
N PHE A 11 -5.69 2.17 -5.43
CA PHE A 11 -5.52 2.53 -4.02
C PHE A 11 -5.39 4.04 -3.89
N GLY A 12 -5.97 4.62 -2.83
CA GLY A 12 -5.92 6.05 -2.51
C GLY A 12 -5.71 6.31 -1.02
N SER A 13 -5.84 7.58 -0.62
CA SER A 13 -5.78 8.07 0.77
C SER A 13 -6.91 7.52 1.64
N ASP A 14 -6.73 7.54 2.96
CA ASP A 14 -7.80 7.27 3.95
C ASP A 14 -8.59 5.96 3.69
N ASN A 15 -7.88 4.86 3.40
CA ASN A 15 -8.48 3.56 3.08
C ASN A 15 -9.42 3.59 1.84
N ALA A 16 -9.18 4.53 0.93
CA ALA A 16 -9.86 4.57 -0.36
C ALA A 16 -9.31 3.47 -1.28
N TRP A 17 -10.21 2.69 -1.86
CA TRP A 17 -9.85 1.69 -2.84
C TRP A 17 -10.99 1.46 -3.84
N TYR A 18 -10.63 0.93 -5.00
CA TYR A 18 -11.57 0.50 -6.04
C TYR A 18 -11.07 -0.81 -6.65
N ILE A 19 -11.98 -1.75 -6.90
CA ILE A 19 -11.71 -3.03 -7.55
C ILE A 19 -12.69 -3.21 -8.71
N LYS A 20 -12.19 -3.62 -9.87
CA LYS A 20 -13.00 -4.18 -10.96
C LYS A 20 -12.55 -5.61 -11.25
N TRP A 21 -13.52 -6.51 -11.38
CA TRP A 21 -13.30 -7.91 -11.77
C TRP A 21 -13.62 -8.11 -13.26
N GLY A 22 -13.06 -9.16 -13.86
CA GLY A 22 -13.21 -9.46 -15.29
C GLY A 22 -14.63 -9.80 -15.74
N ASP A 23 -15.55 -10.06 -14.81
CA ASP A 23 -16.98 -10.24 -15.08
C ASP A 23 -17.77 -8.92 -15.10
N GLY A 24 -17.09 -7.79 -14.90
CA GLY A 24 -17.66 -6.44 -14.93
C GLY A 24 -18.14 -5.93 -13.57
N ARG A 25 -18.15 -6.76 -12.51
CA ARG A 25 -18.43 -6.31 -11.14
C ARG A 25 -17.40 -5.30 -10.67
N GLN A 26 -17.84 -4.42 -9.77
CA GLN A 26 -17.05 -3.31 -9.26
C GLN A 26 -17.41 -3.09 -7.78
N SER A 27 -16.42 -2.76 -6.97
CA SER A 27 -16.58 -2.42 -5.56
C SER A 27 -15.59 -1.32 -5.21
N TRP A 28 -15.94 -0.49 -4.23
CA TRP A 28 -15.05 0.57 -3.77
C TRP A 28 -15.36 1.01 -2.35
N ASN A 29 -14.37 1.57 -1.70
CA ASN A 29 -14.48 2.22 -0.40
C ASN A 29 -13.89 3.63 -0.44
N ASN A 30 -14.47 4.52 0.35
CA ASN A 30 -14.01 5.89 0.63
C ASN A 30 -13.44 6.69 -0.57
N LEU A 31 -14.02 6.55 -1.77
CA LEU A 31 -13.55 7.31 -2.93
C LEU A 31 -13.73 8.82 -2.74
N PRO A 32 -12.84 9.66 -3.33
CA PRO A 32 -13.04 11.10 -3.40
C PRO A 32 -14.46 11.45 -3.84
N HIS A 33 -15.11 12.39 -3.14
CA HIS A 33 -16.54 12.64 -3.31
C HIS A 33 -16.96 12.92 -4.76
N SER A 34 -16.14 13.66 -5.51
CA SER A 34 -16.37 13.95 -6.93
C SER A 34 -16.30 12.70 -7.82
N LEU A 35 -15.39 11.77 -7.53
CA LEU A 35 -15.30 10.49 -8.21
C LEU A 35 -16.46 9.57 -7.81
N HIS A 36 -16.79 9.49 -6.52
CA HIS A 36 -17.93 8.73 -6.04
C HIS A 36 -19.22 9.14 -6.75
N ASN A 37 -19.51 10.45 -6.83
CA ASN A 37 -20.68 10.96 -7.53
C ASN A 37 -20.68 10.64 -9.04
N LYS A 38 -19.50 10.48 -9.64
CA LYS A 38 -19.35 10.15 -11.07
C LYS A 38 -19.61 8.67 -11.37
N LEU A 39 -19.38 7.80 -10.37
CA LEU A 39 -19.52 6.34 -10.49
C LEU A 39 -20.83 5.81 -9.90
N ASN A 40 -21.27 6.37 -8.79
CA ASN A 40 -22.44 5.92 -8.06
C ASN A 40 -23.73 6.14 -8.89
N GLY A 41 -24.59 5.12 -8.94
CA GLY A 41 -25.84 5.17 -9.70
C GLY A 41 -25.67 5.26 -11.22
N ARG A 42 -24.48 5.00 -11.76
CA ARG A 42 -24.22 5.04 -13.21
C ARG A 42 -25.10 4.01 -13.95
N GLN A 43 -25.76 4.46 -15.01
CA GLN A 43 -26.63 3.60 -15.82
C GLN A 43 -25.80 2.52 -16.55
N LYS A 44 -26.32 1.30 -16.64
CA LYS A 44 -25.69 0.16 -17.35
C LYS A 44 -25.44 0.41 -18.84
N SER A 45 -26.17 1.35 -19.45
CA SER A 45 -26.01 1.75 -20.85
C SER A 45 -24.80 2.65 -21.09
N LEU A 46 -24.22 3.23 -20.04
CA LEU A 46 -23.06 4.09 -20.17
C LEU A 46 -21.77 3.24 -20.26
N PRO A 47 -20.73 3.74 -20.94
CA PRO A 47 -19.44 3.07 -21.02
C PRO A 47 -18.90 2.69 -19.64
N GLU A 48 -18.45 1.45 -19.51
CA GLU A 48 -17.85 0.91 -18.28
C GLU A 48 -16.50 1.54 -17.98
N VAL A 49 -16.12 1.54 -16.71
CA VAL A 49 -14.76 1.92 -16.28
C VAL A 49 -13.79 0.82 -16.72
N VAL A 50 -12.69 1.21 -17.38
CA VAL A 50 -11.61 0.29 -17.82
C VAL A 50 -10.25 0.63 -17.23
N PHE A 51 -10.13 1.78 -16.58
CA PHE A 51 -8.96 2.13 -15.78
C PHE A 51 -9.33 3.25 -14.79
N LEU A 52 -8.76 3.18 -13.59
CA LEU A 52 -8.91 4.20 -12.57
C LEU A 52 -7.60 4.29 -11.78
N SER A 53 -7.23 5.50 -11.38
CA SER A 53 -6.17 5.73 -10.41
C SER A 53 -6.54 6.86 -9.47
N LEU A 54 -6.04 6.76 -8.23
CA LEU A 54 -6.19 7.76 -7.19
C LEU A 54 -4.82 8.32 -6.86
N SER A 55 -4.77 9.56 -6.41
CA SER A 55 -3.57 10.19 -5.89
C SER A 55 -3.56 10.15 -4.36
N PRO A 56 -2.43 10.49 -3.71
CA PRO A 56 -2.36 10.65 -2.26
C PRO A 56 -3.18 11.84 -1.72
N ASN A 57 -3.66 12.73 -2.60
CA ASN A 57 -4.33 13.99 -2.26
C ASN A 57 -5.77 14.03 -2.80
N ASP A 58 -6.44 12.88 -2.92
CA ASP A 58 -7.81 12.72 -3.44
C ASP A 58 -8.02 13.16 -4.91
N ASP A 59 -6.95 13.45 -5.65
CA ASP A 59 -7.02 13.58 -7.10
C ASP A 59 -7.22 12.21 -7.74
N TRP A 60 -7.78 12.19 -8.94
CA TRP A 60 -8.13 10.94 -9.59
C TRP A 60 -8.15 11.07 -11.10
N PHE A 61 -7.98 9.93 -11.76
CA PHE A 61 -8.16 9.79 -13.20
C PHE A 61 -9.02 8.55 -13.46
N VAL A 62 -9.94 8.65 -14.42
CA VAL A 62 -10.77 7.54 -14.85
C VAL A 62 -10.85 7.50 -16.38
N ARG A 63 -10.81 6.30 -16.93
CA ARG A 63 -11.00 6.02 -18.36
C ARG A 63 -12.13 5.02 -18.54
N PHE A 64 -12.94 5.25 -19.57
CA PHE A 64 -14.06 4.40 -19.92
C PHE A 64 -13.82 3.61 -21.22
N ALA A 65 -14.64 2.58 -21.43
CA ALA A 65 -14.52 1.65 -22.57
C ALA A 65 -14.64 2.31 -23.95
N ASP A 66 -15.32 3.45 -24.05
CA ASP A 66 -15.44 4.26 -25.28
C ASP A 66 -14.22 5.16 -25.53
N GLY A 67 -13.22 5.12 -24.64
CA GLY A 67 -12.02 5.95 -24.69
C GLY A 67 -12.19 7.32 -24.05
N SER A 68 -13.40 7.69 -23.61
CA SER A 68 -13.61 8.91 -22.86
C SER A 68 -12.91 8.84 -21.51
N THR A 69 -12.51 10.01 -21.00
CA THR A 69 -11.75 10.15 -19.75
C THR A 69 -12.37 11.22 -18.87
N GLY A 70 -12.03 11.20 -17.59
CA GLY A 70 -12.33 12.27 -16.64
C GLY A 70 -11.29 12.30 -15.53
N TRP A 71 -11.11 13.45 -14.90
CA TRP A 71 -10.09 13.61 -13.87
C TRP A 71 -10.38 14.76 -12.90
N SER A 72 -9.76 14.70 -11.73
CA SER A 72 -9.44 15.80 -10.81
C SER A 72 -7.91 15.81 -10.70
N VAL A 73 -7.23 16.94 -10.90
CA VAL A 73 -5.76 16.95 -11.05
C VAL A 73 -5.05 17.69 -9.93
N CYS A 74 -3.89 17.12 -9.55
CA CYS A 74 -2.97 17.64 -8.54
C CYS A 74 -2.17 18.88 -8.99
N SER A 75 -2.05 19.15 -10.30
CA SER A 75 -1.26 20.26 -10.85
C SER A 75 -1.81 20.81 -12.18
N ASP A 76 -1.63 22.12 -12.38
CA ASP A 76 -2.03 22.82 -13.61
C ASP A 76 -1.30 22.28 -14.86
N GLU A 77 -0.03 21.89 -14.71
CA GLU A 77 0.77 21.33 -15.81
C GLU A 77 0.16 20.03 -16.34
N MET A 78 -0.21 19.13 -15.44
CA MET A 78 -0.82 17.87 -15.82
C MET A 78 -2.23 18.07 -16.39
N ASP A 79 -3.01 19.01 -15.86
CA ASP A 79 -4.33 19.33 -16.39
C ASP A 79 -4.23 19.86 -17.83
N LEU A 80 -3.33 20.80 -18.09
CA LEU A 80 -3.04 21.29 -19.45
C LEU A 80 -2.57 20.17 -20.38
N LEU A 81 -1.70 19.27 -19.89
CA LEU A 81 -1.22 18.14 -20.67
C LEU A 81 -2.34 17.15 -21.02
N LEU A 82 -3.22 16.82 -20.06
CA LEU A 82 -4.36 15.95 -20.31
C LEU A 82 -5.36 16.60 -21.27
N GLN A 83 -5.64 17.90 -21.14
CA GLN A 83 -6.50 18.64 -22.06
C GLN A 83 -5.94 18.66 -23.48
N ASP A 84 -4.63 18.92 -23.63
CA ASP A 84 -3.97 18.91 -24.94
C ASP A 84 -3.91 17.51 -25.54
N LYS A 85 -3.62 16.48 -24.75
CA LYS A 85 -3.30 15.13 -25.26
C LYS A 85 -4.44 14.12 -25.14
N ALA A 86 -5.60 14.45 -24.56
CA ALA A 86 -6.72 13.52 -24.41
C ALA A 86 -7.12 12.85 -25.73
N HIS A 87 -7.10 13.60 -26.83
CA HIS A 87 -7.40 13.10 -28.18
C HIS A 87 -6.43 12.01 -28.68
N ARG A 88 -5.25 11.86 -28.05
CA ARG A 88 -4.26 10.81 -28.35
C ARG A 88 -4.56 9.48 -27.66
N GLY A 89 -5.64 9.40 -26.88
CA GLY A 89 -6.02 8.20 -26.15
C GLY A 89 -5.12 7.97 -24.94
N VAL A 90 -5.36 8.68 -23.85
CA VAL A 90 -4.69 8.41 -22.56
C VAL A 90 -5.07 6.99 -22.13
N MET A 91 -4.09 6.14 -21.81
CA MET A 91 -4.30 4.74 -21.39
C MET A 91 -4.28 4.59 -19.88
N LYS A 92 -3.22 5.11 -19.26
CA LYS A 92 -2.98 5.07 -17.81
C LYS A 92 -2.46 6.41 -17.35
N VAL A 93 -2.88 6.81 -16.16
CA VAL A 93 -2.29 7.90 -15.38
C VAL A 93 -1.93 7.29 -14.04
N ILE A 94 -0.68 7.40 -13.63
CA ILE A 94 -0.18 6.88 -12.37
C ILE A 94 0.32 8.05 -11.55
N PHE A 95 -0.26 8.23 -10.38
CA PHE A 95 0.15 9.26 -9.44
C PHE A 95 1.26 8.71 -8.53
N GLY A 96 2.22 9.55 -8.20
CA GLY A 96 3.23 9.29 -7.18
C GLY A 96 3.23 10.36 -6.09
N GLN A 97 4.31 10.41 -5.31
CA GLN A 97 4.51 11.39 -4.26
C GLN A 97 4.61 12.82 -4.81
N ASP A 98 4.28 13.83 -4.00
CA ASP A 98 4.55 15.25 -4.27
C ASP A 98 4.04 15.74 -5.62
N LYS A 99 2.84 15.31 -6.01
CA LYS A 99 2.18 15.63 -7.30
C LYS A 99 2.91 15.07 -8.52
N SER A 100 3.85 14.15 -8.34
CA SER A 100 4.46 13.42 -9.44
C SER A 100 3.44 12.55 -10.17
N TYR A 101 3.67 12.36 -11.46
CA TYR A 101 2.81 11.57 -12.31
C TYR A 101 3.57 10.93 -13.46
N LEU A 102 3.01 9.84 -13.97
CA LEU A 102 3.37 9.21 -15.23
C LEU A 102 2.10 8.92 -16.04
N ILE A 103 2.10 9.30 -17.31
CA ILE A 103 1.00 9.11 -18.26
C ILE A 103 1.49 8.21 -19.38
N MET A 104 0.70 7.20 -19.70
CA MET A 104 0.90 6.32 -20.85
C MET A 104 -0.20 6.56 -21.88
N PHE A 105 0.14 6.65 -23.16
CA PHE A 105 -0.78 6.92 -24.26
C PHE A 105 -0.94 5.70 -25.19
N GLN A 106 -2.03 5.64 -25.95
CA GLN A 106 -2.31 4.56 -26.91
C GLN A 106 -1.23 4.45 -28.01
N ASN A 107 -0.64 5.58 -28.39
CA ASN A 107 0.46 5.64 -29.35
C ASN A 107 1.81 5.21 -28.77
N LYS A 108 1.83 4.65 -27.55
CA LYS A 108 3.01 4.16 -26.81
C LYS A 108 3.97 5.26 -26.33
N GLU A 109 3.62 6.53 -26.53
CA GLU A 109 4.32 7.63 -25.88
C GLU A 109 4.04 7.61 -24.38
N THR A 110 4.96 8.19 -23.61
CA THR A 110 4.80 8.42 -22.18
C THR A 110 5.21 9.84 -21.83
N ALA A 111 4.55 10.44 -20.86
CA ALA A 111 4.93 11.72 -20.28
C ALA A 111 4.99 11.59 -18.76
N TRP A 112 5.91 12.26 -18.09
CA TRP A 112 6.02 12.18 -16.64
C TRP A 112 6.63 13.46 -16.05
N ASN A 113 6.31 13.71 -14.78
CA ASN A 113 6.91 14.78 -13.98
C ASN A 113 7.17 14.25 -12.56
N GLY A 114 8.34 14.56 -12.00
CA GLY A 114 8.64 14.28 -10.59
C GLY A 114 8.77 12.80 -10.19
N ILE A 115 8.78 11.85 -11.13
CA ILE A 115 8.92 10.42 -10.80
C ILE A 115 10.29 10.09 -10.20
N PRO A 116 10.44 8.96 -9.45
CA PRO A 116 11.71 8.56 -8.87
C PRO A 116 12.86 8.51 -9.88
N TYR A 117 14.04 9.03 -9.49
CA TYR A 117 15.20 9.14 -10.39
C TYR A 117 15.60 7.82 -11.07
N LEU A 118 15.58 6.72 -10.32
CA LEU A 118 15.94 5.41 -10.87
C LEU A 118 14.90 4.90 -11.90
N LEU A 119 13.62 5.20 -11.70
CA LEU A 119 12.58 4.90 -12.69
C LEU A 119 12.76 5.76 -13.94
N HIS A 120 12.97 7.07 -13.76
CA HIS A 120 13.24 7.99 -14.88
C HIS A 120 14.41 7.50 -15.73
N LYS A 121 15.55 7.18 -15.09
CA LYS A 121 16.74 6.66 -15.77
C LYS A 121 16.42 5.36 -16.52
N LYS A 122 15.72 4.42 -15.88
CA LYS A 122 15.30 3.15 -16.49
C LYS A 122 14.41 3.38 -17.72
N ILE A 123 13.43 4.27 -17.66
CA ILE A 123 12.56 4.56 -18.82
C ILE A 123 13.37 5.18 -19.96
N MET A 124 14.23 6.16 -19.67
CA MET A 124 15.06 6.83 -20.68
C MET A 124 15.99 5.84 -21.40
N GLU A 125 16.70 4.99 -20.65
CA GLU A 125 17.60 3.97 -21.22
C GLU A 125 16.87 3.03 -22.18
N ARG A 126 15.62 2.68 -21.86
CA ARG A 126 14.84 1.70 -22.62
C ARG A 126 14.15 2.32 -23.83
N GLN A 127 13.83 3.61 -23.81
CA GLN A 127 13.24 4.33 -24.94
C GLN A 127 14.21 4.56 -26.11
N GLU A 128 15.52 4.43 -25.89
CA GLU A 128 16.51 4.43 -26.98
C GLU A 128 16.48 3.13 -27.81
N GLU A 129 15.89 2.07 -27.27
CA GLU A 129 15.78 0.78 -27.95
C GLU A 129 14.60 0.76 -28.91
N LYS A 130 14.84 0.26 -30.13
CA LYS A 130 13.83 0.21 -31.18
C LYS A 130 12.69 -0.73 -30.78
N ASP A 131 11.46 -0.24 -30.92
CA ASP A 131 10.21 -0.98 -30.68
C ASP A 131 10.04 -1.50 -29.24
N VAL A 132 10.74 -0.92 -28.27
CA VAL A 132 10.61 -1.22 -26.83
C VAL A 132 9.84 -0.10 -26.15
N TYR A 133 8.77 -0.45 -25.43
CA TYR A 133 7.89 0.51 -24.77
C TYR A 133 7.60 0.08 -23.33
N LEU A 134 7.23 1.04 -22.49
CA LEU A 134 6.73 0.76 -21.15
C LEU A 134 5.36 0.07 -21.26
N GLU A 135 5.20 -1.07 -20.60
CA GLU A 135 4.00 -1.90 -20.66
C GLU A 135 3.24 -1.87 -19.32
N GLU A 136 3.94 -2.10 -18.22
CA GLU A 136 3.40 -2.02 -16.86
C GLU A 136 4.27 -1.13 -15.99
N VAL A 137 3.64 -0.37 -15.10
CA VAL A 137 4.33 0.50 -14.18
C VAL A 137 3.50 0.69 -12.92
N ALA A 138 4.16 0.70 -11.77
CA ALA A 138 3.53 0.99 -10.50
C ALA A 138 4.41 1.97 -9.71
N LEU A 139 3.77 2.92 -9.04
CA LEU A 139 4.41 3.94 -8.21
C LEU A 139 3.75 3.95 -6.83
N SER A 140 4.60 3.95 -5.81
CA SER A 140 4.21 4.07 -4.41
C SER A 140 4.43 5.49 -3.88
N GLY A 141 3.76 5.83 -2.78
CA GLY A 141 3.88 7.13 -2.10
C GLY A 141 5.25 7.43 -1.50
N ASP A 142 6.11 6.42 -1.35
CA ASP A 142 7.48 6.55 -0.83
C ASP A 142 8.56 6.56 -1.92
N GLY A 143 8.14 6.59 -3.20
CA GLY A 143 9.03 6.54 -4.35
C GLY A 143 9.47 5.13 -4.75
N SER A 144 8.91 4.09 -4.13
CA SER A 144 9.06 2.71 -4.59
C SER A 144 8.35 2.49 -5.92
N TRP A 145 8.91 1.64 -6.78
CA TRP A 145 8.39 1.48 -8.14
C TRP A 145 8.67 0.10 -8.73
N TYR A 146 7.86 -0.23 -9.73
CA TYR A 146 8.05 -1.36 -10.63
C TYR A 146 7.81 -0.89 -12.07
N ALA A 147 8.57 -1.42 -13.02
CA ALA A 147 8.38 -1.18 -14.44
C ALA A 147 8.67 -2.45 -15.26
N LYS A 148 7.78 -2.79 -16.19
CA LYS A 148 7.92 -3.85 -17.19
C LYS A 148 7.79 -3.27 -18.59
N PHE A 149 8.61 -3.76 -19.51
CA PHE A 149 8.68 -3.31 -20.89
C PHE A 149 8.19 -4.41 -21.83
N THR A 150 7.78 -4.02 -23.04
CA THR A 150 7.18 -4.92 -24.05
C THR A 150 8.11 -6.05 -24.54
N ASP A 151 9.40 -6.01 -24.23
CA ASP A 151 10.35 -7.09 -24.52
C ASP A 151 10.49 -8.08 -23.35
N GLY A 152 9.63 -7.97 -22.34
CA GLY A 152 9.59 -8.82 -21.15
C GLY A 152 10.59 -8.42 -20.06
N ARG A 153 11.49 -7.47 -20.29
CA ARG A 153 12.40 -7.00 -19.24
C ARG A 153 11.67 -6.15 -18.22
N TYR A 154 12.03 -6.28 -16.95
CA TYR A 154 11.47 -5.47 -15.87
C TYR A 154 12.54 -4.99 -14.88
N GLY A 155 12.11 -4.20 -13.91
CA GLY A 155 12.92 -3.76 -12.78
C GLY A 155 12.06 -3.13 -11.71
N TRP A 156 12.59 -3.04 -10.50
CA TRP A 156 11.91 -2.43 -9.36
C TRP A 156 12.91 -1.82 -8.38
N TYR A 157 12.39 -1.05 -7.44
CA TYR A 157 13.15 -0.49 -6.33
C TYR A 157 12.22 -0.21 -5.14
N GLY A 158 12.71 -0.48 -3.93
CA GLY A 158 12.08 -0.05 -2.68
C GLY A 158 10.82 -0.82 -2.25
N LEU A 159 10.42 -1.86 -2.98
CA LEU A 159 9.16 -2.57 -2.73
C LEU A 159 9.08 -3.19 -1.32
N PRO A 160 7.86 -3.38 -0.77
CA PRO A 160 7.66 -4.15 0.45
C PRO A 160 8.38 -5.49 0.40
N SER A 161 9.04 -5.87 1.50
CA SER A 161 9.96 -7.02 1.47
C SER A 161 9.31 -8.32 0.98
N THR A 162 8.03 -8.57 1.28
CA THR A 162 7.31 -9.75 0.78
C THR A 162 7.26 -9.76 -0.76
N LEU A 163 6.82 -8.64 -1.36
CA LEU A 163 6.73 -8.48 -2.82
C LEU A 163 8.11 -8.51 -3.49
N ASP A 164 9.10 -7.87 -2.88
CA ASP A 164 10.50 -7.86 -3.34
C ASP A 164 11.06 -9.29 -3.46
N HIS A 165 10.90 -10.12 -2.41
CA HIS A 165 11.36 -11.51 -2.43
C HIS A 165 10.56 -12.41 -3.38
N GLU A 166 9.32 -12.06 -3.72
CA GLU A 166 8.54 -12.79 -4.72
C GLU A 166 9.02 -12.46 -6.13
N LEU A 167 9.28 -11.18 -6.41
CA LEU A 167 9.85 -10.75 -7.69
C LEU A 167 11.26 -11.30 -7.94
N GLU A 168 12.09 -11.45 -6.90
CA GLU A 168 13.40 -12.10 -7.01
C GLU A 168 13.34 -13.57 -7.42
N ARG A 169 12.21 -14.24 -7.18
CA ARG A 169 12.03 -15.69 -7.46
C ARG A 169 11.34 -15.98 -8.79
N ARG A 170 10.84 -14.95 -9.47
CA ARG A 170 10.12 -15.08 -10.74
C ARG A 170 10.98 -14.53 -11.87
N ASP A 171 10.92 -15.18 -13.02
CA ASP A 171 11.70 -14.83 -14.22
C ASP A 171 10.90 -13.94 -15.21
N ASP A 172 9.59 -13.88 -15.06
CA ASP A 172 8.62 -13.22 -15.95
C ASP A 172 8.04 -11.90 -15.39
N GLY A 173 8.33 -11.62 -14.11
CA GLY A 173 7.84 -10.44 -13.40
C GLY A 173 6.34 -10.49 -13.12
N ALA A 174 5.75 -9.33 -12.82
CA ALA A 174 4.31 -9.21 -12.63
C ALA A 174 3.59 -9.12 -13.99
N LYS A 175 2.41 -9.72 -14.08
CA LYS A 175 1.45 -9.48 -15.17
C LYS A 175 0.80 -8.10 -14.98
N LYS A 176 0.36 -7.82 -13.75
CA LYS A 176 -0.09 -6.48 -13.31
C LYS A 176 0.36 -6.25 -11.87
N LEU A 177 0.72 -5.02 -11.54
CA LEU A 177 1.10 -4.63 -10.19
C LEU A 177 0.53 -3.26 -9.88
N TRP A 178 -0.15 -3.16 -8.75
CA TRP A 178 -0.64 -1.90 -8.19
C TRP A 178 0.05 -1.68 -6.86
N LEU A 179 0.63 -0.49 -6.71
CA LEU A 179 1.17 0.01 -5.45
C LEU A 179 0.28 1.15 -4.99
N SER A 180 0.14 1.30 -3.68
CA SER A 180 -0.58 2.46 -3.15
C SER A 180 0.25 3.73 -3.27
N PRO A 181 -0.27 4.79 -3.90
CA PRO A 181 0.38 6.09 -3.85
C PRO A 181 0.24 6.74 -2.46
N ALA A 182 -0.69 6.28 -1.62
CA ALA A 182 -0.95 6.88 -0.31
C ALA A 182 -0.12 6.29 0.85
N ASN A 183 0.50 5.12 0.66
CA ASN A 183 1.33 4.48 1.68
C ASN A 183 2.41 3.58 1.04
N ASP A 184 3.35 3.08 1.85
CA ASP A 184 4.52 2.34 1.38
C ASP A 184 4.38 0.81 1.45
N TRP A 185 3.20 0.30 1.80
CA TRP A 185 3.05 -1.11 2.16
C TRP A 185 1.88 -1.80 1.47
N SER A 186 0.93 -1.04 0.93
CA SER A 186 -0.22 -1.58 0.24
C SER A 186 0.10 -1.90 -1.20
N TYR A 187 -0.22 -3.13 -1.61
CA TYR A 187 -0.04 -3.57 -2.98
C TYR A 187 -1.04 -4.66 -3.36
N PHE A 188 -1.23 -4.83 -4.65
CA PHE A 188 -1.79 -6.04 -5.23
C PHE A 188 -0.97 -6.42 -6.45
N VAL A 189 -0.53 -7.66 -6.51
CA VAL A 189 0.19 -8.22 -7.65
C VAL A 189 -0.58 -9.38 -8.24
N LEU A 190 -0.72 -9.35 -9.56
CA LEU A 190 -1.22 -10.44 -10.37
C LEU A 190 -0.07 -10.97 -11.21
N TRP A 191 0.14 -12.27 -11.16
CA TRP A 191 1.22 -12.97 -11.83
C TRP A 191 0.77 -13.56 -13.17
N GLU A 192 1.73 -13.93 -14.03
CA GLU A 192 1.42 -14.47 -15.37
C GLU A 192 0.74 -15.85 -15.31
N ASP A 193 0.99 -16.62 -14.26
CA ASP A 193 0.32 -17.90 -13.98
C ASP A 193 -1.13 -17.75 -13.47
N GLY A 194 -1.61 -16.51 -13.32
CA GLY A 194 -2.94 -16.17 -12.82
C GLY A 194 -3.06 -16.14 -11.29
N THR A 195 -1.99 -16.46 -10.55
CA THR A 195 -1.98 -16.30 -9.09
C THR A 195 -1.87 -14.83 -8.71
N SER A 196 -2.34 -14.47 -7.52
CA SER A 196 -2.21 -13.11 -6.98
C SER A 196 -1.74 -13.10 -5.54
N ASN A 197 -1.14 -12.00 -5.13
CA ASN A 197 -0.75 -11.71 -3.75
C ASN A 197 -1.06 -10.24 -3.47
N TRP A 198 -1.52 -9.91 -2.27
CA TRP A 198 -1.83 -8.54 -1.89
C TRP A 198 -1.56 -8.29 -0.42
N HIS A 199 -1.54 -7.02 -0.07
CA HIS A 199 -1.48 -6.55 1.29
C HIS A 199 -2.19 -5.19 1.34
N HIS A 200 -3.25 -5.06 2.15
CA HIS A 200 -4.01 -3.83 2.39
C HIS A 200 -4.77 -3.93 3.72
N GLU A 201 -5.49 -2.88 4.13
CA GLU A 201 -6.40 -2.91 5.29
C GLU A 201 -7.60 -3.86 5.08
N ASP A 202 -8.20 -4.32 6.18
CA ASP A 202 -9.16 -5.45 6.21
C ASP A 202 -10.36 -5.28 5.28
N SER A 203 -10.92 -4.06 5.15
CA SER A 203 -12.06 -3.81 4.25
C SER A 203 -11.83 -4.18 2.78
N PHE A 204 -10.58 -4.07 2.31
CA PHE A 204 -10.20 -4.49 0.95
C PHE A 204 -10.05 -6.00 0.88
N THR A 205 -9.43 -6.61 1.90
CA THR A 205 -9.26 -8.06 2.02
C THR A 205 -10.62 -8.75 2.07
N GLU A 206 -11.56 -8.27 2.89
CA GLU A 206 -12.95 -8.76 2.91
C GLU A 206 -13.59 -8.70 1.51
N SER A 207 -13.37 -7.61 0.77
CA SER A 207 -13.96 -7.46 -0.57
C SER A 207 -13.37 -8.42 -1.61
N LEU A 208 -12.13 -8.88 -1.41
CA LEU A 208 -11.49 -9.92 -2.23
C LEU A 208 -11.89 -11.33 -1.76
N ASP A 209 -12.02 -11.54 -0.45
CA ASP A 209 -12.28 -12.84 0.18
C ASP A 209 -13.75 -13.28 0.10
N ILE A 210 -14.71 -12.35 -0.02
CA ILE A 210 -16.14 -12.66 -0.25
C ILE A 210 -16.36 -13.54 -1.51
N GLU A 211 -15.34 -13.74 -2.36
CA GLU A 211 -15.40 -14.59 -3.55
C GLU A 211 -14.78 -15.98 -3.42
N ASP A 212 -14.07 -16.30 -2.32
CA ASP A 212 -13.48 -17.64 -2.11
C ASP A 212 -14.45 -18.64 -1.42
N ASP A 213 -15.71 -18.23 -1.22
CA ASP A 213 -16.80 -19.07 -0.70
C ASP A 213 -17.33 -20.09 -1.74
N ASN A 214 -16.45 -20.93 -2.29
CA ASN A 214 -16.79 -22.26 -2.76
C ASN A 214 -15.66 -23.26 -2.44
N GLU A 215 -15.68 -23.72 -1.19
CA GLU A 215 -15.23 -25.03 -0.74
C GLU A 215 -13.81 -25.44 -1.18
N SER A 216 -12.82 -24.67 -0.72
CA SER A 216 -11.56 -25.23 -0.29
C SER A 216 -11.44 -24.94 1.20
N LEU A 217 -11.47 -25.99 2.03
CA LEU A 217 -10.96 -25.94 3.38
C LEU A 217 -9.48 -25.55 3.33
N VAL A 218 -9.19 -24.26 3.21
CA VAL A 218 -7.95 -23.69 3.74
C VAL A 218 -8.35 -23.13 5.08
N SER A 219 -7.97 -23.87 6.11
CA SER A 219 -8.09 -23.42 7.48
C SER A 219 -7.17 -22.21 7.67
N ASP A 220 -7.69 -21.01 7.45
CA ASP A 220 -7.31 -19.87 8.28
C ASP A 220 -7.90 -20.14 9.66
N THR A 221 -7.23 -21.02 10.40
CA THR A 221 -7.31 -20.93 11.84
C THR A 221 -6.72 -19.57 12.18
N ALA A 222 -7.57 -18.57 12.44
CA ALA A 222 -7.17 -17.37 13.16
C ALA A 222 -6.26 -17.85 14.29
N SER A 223 -4.98 -17.47 14.24
CA SER A 223 -4.04 -17.88 15.26
C SER A 223 -4.58 -17.34 16.59
N THR A 224 -5.07 -18.22 17.45
CA THR A 224 -5.55 -17.81 18.77
C THR A 224 -4.39 -17.83 19.75
N VAL A 225 -4.25 -16.79 20.55
CA VAL A 225 -3.29 -16.69 21.64
C VAL A 225 -4.04 -16.49 22.95
N TYR A 226 -3.51 -17.04 24.05
CA TYR A 226 -4.14 -16.89 25.36
C TYR A 226 -3.52 -15.71 26.10
N LEU A 227 -4.33 -14.72 26.43
CA LEU A 227 -3.94 -13.55 27.20
C LEU A 227 -4.72 -13.56 28.50
N ASN A 228 -4.02 -13.64 29.64
CA ASN A 228 -4.62 -13.79 30.97
C ASN A 228 -5.58 -14.99 31.09
N GLY A 229 -5.37 -16.04 30.29
CA GLY A 229 -6.21 -17.25 30.27
C GLY A 229 -7.39 -17.18 29.30
N GLU A 230 -7.64 -16.03 28.67
CA GLU A 230 -8.71 -15.86 27.68
C GLU A 230 -8.16 -16.02 26.26
N PRO A 231 -8.85 -16.76 25.37
CA PRO A 231 -8.48 -16.84 23.97
C PRO A 231 -8.71 -15.49 23.27
N ILE A 232 -7.69 -15.01 22.57
CA ILE A 232 -7.73 -13.82 21.75
C ILE A 232 -7.32 -14.19 20.33
N GLU A 233 -8.16 -13.85 19.37
CA GLU A 233 -7.84 -13.94 17.95
C GLU A 233 -6.84 -12.85 17.57
N LEU A 234 -5.79 -13.22 16.84
CA LEU A 234 -4.88 -12.26 16.25
C LEU A 234 -5.59 -11.61 15.04
N THR A 235 -5.99 -10.35 15.19
CA THR A 235 -6.68 -9.53 14.18
C THR A 235 -6.35 -8.05 14.37
N GLU A 236 -6.45 -7.27 13.30
CA GLU A 236 -6.37 -5.81 13.31
C GLU A 236 -7.73 -5.12 13.52
N ASP A 237 -8.81 -5.90 13.70
CA ASP A 237 -10.17 -5.37 13.96
C ASP A 237 -10.44 -5.10 15.44
N LYS A 238 -9.58 -5.62 16.32
CA LYS A 238 -9.75 -5.55 17.78
C LYS A 238 -8.58 -4.81 18.42
N ILE A 239 -8.85 -3.58 18.85
CA ILE A 239 -7.91 -2.84 19.69
C ILE A 239 -7.87 -3.46 21.08
N LEU A 240 -6.67 -3.80 21.52
CA LEU A 240 -6.36 -4.17 22.88
C LEU A 240 -5.50 -3.10 23.53
N TYR A 241 -5.41 -3.14 24.85
CA TYR A 241 -4.55 -2.25 25.62
C TYR A 241 -3.50 -3.10 26.34
N LEU A 242 -2.23 -2.77 26.11
CA LEU A 242 -1.09 -3.43 26.75
C LEU A 242 -0.20 -2.38 27.42
N ASP A 243 0.48 -2.77 28.50
CA ASP A 243 1.54 -1.94 29.07
C ASP A 243 2.70 -1.89 28.06
N PRO A 244 3.15 -0.69 27.62
CA PRO A 244 4.26 -0.58 26.69
C PRO A 244 5.55 -1.24 27.24
N LYS A 245 5.71 -1.42 28.54
CA LYS A 245 6.85 -2.14 29.15
C LYS A 245 6.85 -3.63 28.84
N ASP A 246 5.71 -4.23 28.56
CA ASP A 246 5.59 -5.66 28.24
C ASP A 246 5.91 -5.97 26.76
N ILE A 247 6.04 -4.93 25.91
CA ILE A 247 6.28 -5.08 24.48
C ILE A 247 7.75 -4.85 24.14
N LEU A 248 8.43 -5.84 23.58
CA LEU A 248 9.83 -5.75 23.20
C LEU A 248 10.05 -5.07 21.85
N TYR A 249 11.19 -4.41 21.72
CA TYR A 249 11.67 -3.89 20.45
C TYR A 249 12.11 -5.02 19.53
N SER A 250 11.89 -4.86 18.23
CA SER A 250 12.41 -5.77 17.19
C SER A 250 13.75 -5.34 16.59
N GLN A 251 14.22 -4.14 16.91
CA GLN A 251 15.45 -3.57 16.36
C GLN A 251 16.36 -3.06 17.47
N GLU A 252 17.68 -3.11 17.24
CA GLU A 252 18.67 -2.56 18.16
C GLU A 252 18.74 -1.01 18.16
N SER A 253 18.17 -0.38 17.12
CA SER A 253 18.24 1.07 16.94
C SER A 253 17.07 1.63 16.14
N ILE A 254 16.77 2.92 16.37
CA ILE A 254 15.77 3.73 15.66
C ILE A 254 16.33 5.11 15.35
N ASP A 255 15.84 5.78 14.30
CA ASP A 255 16.15 7.20 14.06
C ASP A 255 15.44 8.12 15.07
N ASN A 256 16.02 9.30 15.29
CA ASN A 256 15.48 10.36 16.15
C ASN A 256 14.22 11.07 15.61
N CYS A 257 13.76 10.71 14.41
CA CYS A 257 12.56 11.24 13.78
C CYS A 257 11.66 10.11 13.24
N PHE A 258 10.35 10.37 13.26
CA PHE A 258 9.37 9.63 12.46
C PHE A 258 9.62 9.87 10.96
N ARG A 259 8.99 9.06 10.12
CA ARG A 259 9.17 9.13 8.66
C ARG A 259 8.69 10.47 8.07
N ASP A 260 7.68 11.09 8.69
CA ASP A 260 7.18 12.43 8.36
C ASP A 260 8.06 13.59 8.89
N GLY A 261 9.26 13.28 9.41
CA GLY A 261 10.20 14.25 9.95
C GLY A 261 9.90 14.74 11.36
N ARG A 262 8.77 14.36 11.98
CA ARG A 262 8.47 14.75 13.37
C ARG A 262 9.48 14.10 14.31
N SER A 263 10.03 14.88 15.25
CA SER A 263 10.99 14.36 16.23
C SER A 263 10.32 13.46 17.27
N ILE A 264 10.86 12.25 17.48
CA ILE A 264 10.34 11.32 18.49
C ILE A 264 10.43 11.91 19.91
N ARG A 265 11.48 12.70 20.18
CA ARG A 265 11.66 13.37 21.48
C ARG A 265 10.65 14.48 21.71
N ARG A 266 10.29 15.22 20.64
CA ARG A 266 9.25 16.25 20.72
C ARG A 266 7.91 15.59 21.00
N THR A 267 7.55 14.57 20.22
CA THR A 267 6.29 13.84 20.38
C THR A 267 6.16 13.22 21.76
N MET A 268 7.21 12.60 22.27
CA MET A 268 7.25 12.07 23.64
C MET A 268 6.92 13.15 24.69
N ARG A 269 7.51 14.35 24.58
CA ARG A 269 7.23 15.45 25.51
C ARG A 269 5.77 15.90 25.42
N LEU A 270 5.25 16.03 24.20
CA LEU A 270 3.85 16.43 23.99
C LEU A 270 2.89 15.42 24.63
N LEU A 271 3.12 14.10 24.44
CA LEU A 271 2.33 13.05 25.09
C LEU A 271 2.47 13.09 26.61
N ARG A 272 3.70 13.17 27.14
CA ARG A 272 3.96 13.24 28.58
C ARG A 272 3.26 14.43 29.24
N ASN A 273 3.18 15.56 28.53
CA ASN A 273 2.55 16.77 29.01
C ASN A 273 1.03 16.79 28.80
N GLY A 274 0.46 15.82 28.08
CA GLY A 274 -0.96 15.80 27.69
C GLY A 274 -1.33 16.85 26.64
N GLU A 275 -0.36 17.36 25.87
CA GLU A 275 -0.58 18.32 24.78
C GLU A 275 -1.15 17.64 23.52
N ILE A 276 -0.95 16.33 23.39
CA ILE A 276 -1.59 15.47 22.38
C ILE A 276 -2.07 14.20 23.09
N ALA A 277 -3.17 13.63 22.60
CA ALA A 277 -3.76 12.42 23.15
C ALA A 277 -3.12 11.17 22.53
N ILE A 278 -3.24 10.02 23.20
CA ILE A 278 -2.70 8.77 22.65
C ILE A 278 -3.53 8.30 21.45
N GLU A 279 -4.83 8.62 21.45
CA GLU A 279 -5.80 8.33 20.39
C GLU A 279 -5.49 9.11 19.10
N ASP A 280 -4.68 10.17 19.17
CA ASP A 280 -4.17 10.89 18.01
C ASP A 280 -3.09 10.09 17.24
N PHE A 281 -2.69 8.92 17.76
CA PHE A 281 -1.76 8.00 17.12
C PHE A 281 -2.44 6.70 16.71
N PRO A 282 -2.10 6.15 15.53
CA PRO A 282 -2.55 4.82 15.16
C PRO A 282 -2.05 3.76 16.16
N PRO A 283 -2.89 2.77 16.55
CA PRO A 283 -2.48 1.63 17.37
C PRO A 283 -1.22 0.96 16.80
N ILE A 284 -0.41 0.36 17.67
CA ILE A 284 0.79 -0.35 17.21
C ILE A 284 0.51 -1.83 17.00
N LYS A 285 1.04 -2.37 15.91
CA LYS A 285 0.99 -3.80 15.63
C LYS A 285 2.00 -4.54 16.51
N VAL A 286 1.52 -5.53 17.25
CA VAL A 286 2.28 -6.35 18.19
C VAL A 286 2.10 -7.81 17.81
N CYS A 287 3.18 -8.58 17.79
CA CYS A 287 3.14 -10.02 17.53
C CYS A 287 3.71 -10.78 18.72
N ILE A 288 3.24 -12.02 18.90
CA ILE A 288 3.65 -12.88 20.01
C ILE A 288 4.64 -13.93 19.51
N ASP A 289 5.78 -14.04 20.17
CA ASP A 289 6.67 -15.19 20.03
C ASP A 289 6.06 -16.37 20.79
N LYS A 290 5.35 -17.25 20.08
CA LYS A 290 4.69 -18.43 20.67
C LYS A 290 5.65 -19.35 21.43
N SER A 291 6.96 -19.28 21.18
CA SER A 291 7.96 -20.09 21.89
C SER A 291 8.40 -19.51 23.23
N THR A 292 8.35 -18.18 23.38
CA THR A 292 8.80 -17.48 24.60
C THR A 292 7.68 -16.75 25.33
N GLY A 293 6.51 -16.56 24.71
CA GLY A 293 5.40 -15.78 25.22
C GLY A 293 5.62 -14.26 25.14
N ASN A 294 6.73 -13.80 24.57
CA ASN A 294 7.08 -12.39 24.55
C ASN A 294 6.36 -11.64 23.41
N TYR A 295 5.95 -10.41 23.69
CA TYR A 295 5.39 -9.48 22.71
C TYR A 295 6.49 -8.70 22.01
N TYR A 296 6.37 -8.49 20.70
CA TYR A 296 7.29 -7.67 19.93
C TYR A 296 6.55 -6.77 18.94
N THR A 297 7.12 -5.62 18.60
CA THR A 297 6.54 -4.71 17.60
C THR A 297 7.52 -4.35 16.50
N THR A 298 7.03 -4.07 15.29
CA THR A 298 7.79 -3.37 14.22
C THR A 298 7.79 -1.86 14.41
N ALA A 299 6.84 -1.31 15.18
CA ALA A 299 6.66 0.12 15.39
C ALA A 299 7.57 0.68 16.51
N ASN A 300 8.86 0.32 16.47
CA ASN A 300 9.84 0.59 17.54
C ASN A 300 9.91 2.08 17.95
N LYS A 301 9.76 3.01 17.01
CA LYS A 301 9.75 4.47 17.28
C LYS A 301 8.54 4.88 18.15
N ARG A 302 7.34 4.37 17.86
CA ARG A 302 6.12 4.69 18.63
C ARG A 302 6.20 4.05 20.02
N LEU A 303 6.60 2.78 20.09
CA LEU A 303 6.82 2.11 21.37
C LEU A 303 7.82 2.87 22.26
N TRP A 304 8.94 3.34 21.68
CA TRP A 304 9.91 4.16 22.41
C TRP A 304 9.27 5.44 22.95
N VAL A 305 8.50 6.15 22.12
CA VAL A 305 7.78 7.36 22.52
C VAL A 305 6.83 7.09 23.68
N TYR A 306 6.05 6.00 23.64
CA TYR A 306 5.10 5.67 24.69
C TYR A 306 5.76 5.29 26.01
N ARG A 307 6.81 4.44 25.96
CA ARG A 307 7.60 4.07 27.14
C ARG A 307 8.20 5.30 27.82
N GLU A 308 8.82 6.16 27.03
CA GLU A 308 9.47 7.36 27.56
C GLU A 308 8.45 8.42 27.98
N ALA A 309 7.27 8.50 27.36
CA ALA A 309 6.20 9.38 27.81
C ALA A 309 5.64 8.95 29.19
N GLY A 310 5.89 7.71 29.62
CA GLY A 310 5.45 7.19 30.92
C GLY A 310 4.02 6.67 30.90
N LEU A 311 3.53 6.23 29.73
CA LEU A 311 2.19 5.66 29.59
C LEU A 311 2.16 4.25 30.18
N GLU A 312 1.04 3.90 30.80
CA GLU A 312 0.83 2.57 31.43
C GLU A 312 -0.01 1.64 30.55
N GLU A 313 -0.75 2.18 29.58
CA GLU A 313 -1.52 1.41 28.60
C GLU A 313 -1.45 2.09 27.23
N ILE A 314 -1.32 1.29 26.17
CA ILE A 314 -1.34 1.77 24.78
C ILE A 314 -2.24 0.91 23.90
N PRO A 315 -2.90 1.50 22.89
CA PRO A 315 -3.72 0.74 21.96
C PRO A 315 -2.81 -0.08 21.03
N VAL A 316 -3.12 -1.37 20.89
CA VAL A 316 -2.40 -2.31 20.07
C VAL A 316 -3.34 -3.18 19.24
N TYR A 317 -2.84 -3.64 18.11
CA TYR A 317 -3.37 -4.80 17.39
C TYR A 317 -2.45 -5.98 17.62
N LEU A 318 -3.04 -7.13 17.96
CA LEU A 318 -2.28 -8.37 18.01
C LEU A 318 -2.36 -9.06 16.66
N ILE A 319 -1.22 -9.25 16.02
CA ILE A 319 -1.12 -9.81 14.68
C ILE A 319 -0.25 -11.05 14.67
N ASP A 320 -0.43 -11.88 13.65
CA ASP A 320 0.55 -12.93 13.37
C ASP A 320 1.92 -12.28 13.04
N PRO A 321 3.02 -12.86 13.53
CA PRO A 321 4.35 -12.34 13.25
C PRO A 321 4.61 -12.39 11.75
N PRO A 322 5.06 -11.28 11.12
CA PRO A 322 5.43 -11.29 9.72
C PRO A 322 6.44 -12.41 9.43
N ARG A 323 6.37 -13.01 8.24
CA ARG A 323 7.26 -14.12 7.90
C ARG A 323 8.73 -13.73 8.10
N GLY A 324 9.45 -14.52 8.91
CA GLY A 324 10.86 -14.27 9.19
C GLY A 324 11.13 -13.25 10.31
N PHE A 325 10.10 -12.66 10.93
CA PHE A 325 10.22 -11.61 11.94
C PHE A 325 11.21 -11.97 13.07
N PHE A 326 11.08 -13.15 13.67
CA PHE A 326 11.95 -13.56 14.78
C PHE A 326 13.40 -13.88 14.38
N TYR A 327 13.67 -14.10 13.09
CA TYR A 327 15.02 -14.31 12.56
C TYR A 327 15.72 -13.00 12.21
N ARG A 328 14.94 -11.95 11.88
CA ARG A 328 15.46 -10.64 11.43
C ARG A 328 15.58 -9.63 12.56
N ARG A 329 15.01 -9.92 13.74
CA ARG A 329 15.12 -9.04 14.90
C ARG A 329 16.59 -8.86 15.32
N SER A 330 16.92 -7.68 15.81
CA SER A 330 18.25 -7.34 16.31
C SER A 330 18.17 -6.76 17.71
N GLY A 331 19.28 -6.85 18.46
CA GLY A 331 19.34 -6.42 19.85
C GLY A 331 18.67 -7.40 20.81
N ASN A 332 18.60 -7.00 22.09
CA ASN A 332 18.01 -7.83 23.15
C ASN A 332 16.50 -7.57 23.36
N GLY A 333 15.91 -6.66 22.58
CA GLY A 333 14.50 -6.26 22.67
C GLY A 333 14.14 -5.33 23.84
N TYR A 334 14.96 -5.26 24.89
CA TYR A 334 14.69 -4.40 26.06
C TYR A 334 15.16 -2.96 25.84
N ASN A 335 16.32 -2.80 25.22
CA ASN A 335 16.95 -1.50 25.00
C ASN A 335 17.01 -1.19 23.51
N ILE A 336 16.91 0.10 23.18
CA ILE A 336 17.03 0.57 21.80
C ILE A 336 17.90 1.83 21.73
N LYS A 337 18.79 1.89 20.73
CA LYS A 337 19.67 3.04 20.50
C LYS A 337 19.01 4.06 19.58
N ILE A 338 19.07 5.34 19.92
CA ILE A 338 18.59 6.40 19.02
C ILE A 338 19.76 6.87 18.13
N LYS A 339 19.58 6.80 16.82
CA LYS A 339 20.52 7.29 15.80
C LYS A 339 20.22 8.74 15.45
N GLY A 340 21.27 9.53 15.27
CA GLY A 340 21.19 10.97 14.97
C GLY A 340 21.11 11.82 16.24
N ASN A 341 22.22 12.50 16.55
CA ASN A 341 22.23 13.69 17.42
C ASN A 341 22.41 14.92 16.55
#